data_AF-A0A3B9P5B7-F1
#
_entry.id   AF-A0A3B9P5B7-F1
#
_cell.length_a   1.000
_cell.length_b   1.000
_cell.length_c   1.000
_cell.angle_alpha   90.00
_cell.angle_beta   90.00
_cell.angle_gamma   90.00
#
_symmetry.space_group_name_H-M   'P 1'
#
loop_
_entity.id
_entity.type
_entity.pdbx_description
1 polymer ?
#
loop_
_entity_poly.entity_id
_entity_poly.type
_entity_poly.pdbx_seq_one_letter_code
_entity_poly.pdbx_strand_id
1 'polypeptide(L)'
;MHYKTLLISLIISLKGFSTELTDTLEVAPNVDSVYAHYVQSQESEVFKGFTIQLFSGDRDNANKVRAKVVGLGLGEARVIYKAPNFKVYIGSFPTILMAEHERLRWLMYFPDAFVVQTLVPLYPIEFPSAAAQDSLIAPEDSRE
;
A
#
# COMPACT_ATOMS: atom_id res chain seq x y z
N MET A 1 -49.49 19.85 -44.38
CA MET A 1 -49.31 21.26 -43.97
C MET A 1 -48.19 21.28 -42.93
N HIS A 2 -46.89 21.38 -43.23
CA HIS A 2 -46.11 22.41 -43.95
C HIS A 2 -46.17 23.81 -43.33
N TYR A 3 -45.30 24.05 -42.35
CA TYR A 3 -44.60 25.33 -42.13
C TYR A 3 -43.12 25.01 -41.88
N LYS A 4 -42.37 24.57 -42.90
CA LYS A 4 -41.44 25.41 -43.66
C LYS A 4 -41.22 26.84 -43.09
N THR A 5 -40.00 27.00 -42.56
CA THR A 5 -39.05 28.09 -42.81
C THR A 5 -39.32 29.50 -42.27
N LEU A 6 -38.60 29.85 -41.20
CA LEU A 6 -37.98 31.18 -40.97
C LEU A 6 -36.90 30.96 -39.87
N LEU A 7 -35.64 30.66 -40.14
CA LEU A 7 -34.57 31.42 -40.82
C LEU A 7 -34.32 32.80 -40.18
N ILE A 8 -33.59 32.80 -39.05
CA ILE A 8 -32.63 33.86 -38.74
C ILE A 8 -31.31 33.19 -38.38
N SER A 9 -30.46 33.14 -39.41
CA SER A 9 -29.01 33.04 -39.31
C SER A 9 -28.49 34.18 -38.42
N LEU A 10 -27.76 33.86 -37.35
CA LEU A 10 -26.80 34.78 -36.77
C LEU A 10 -25.43 34.12 -36.78
N ILE A 11 -24.70 34.45 -37.84
CA ILE A 11 -23.27 34.29 -38.01
C ILE A 11 -22.58 35.01 -36.84
N ILE A 12 -21.85 34.26 -36.00
CA ILE A 12 -20.71 34.83 -35.28
C ILE A 12 -19.49 34.01 -35.68
N SER A 13 -18.58 34.75 -36.31
CA SER A 13 -17.37 34.32 -37.00
C SER A 13 -16.41 33.52 -36.11
N LEU A 14 -15.74 32.57 -36.74
CA LEU A 14 -14.62 31.78 -36.22
C LEU A 14 -13.57 32.65 -35.52
N LYS A 15 -13.16 32.25 -34.31
CA LYS A 15 -11.76 32.35 -33.91
C LYS A 15 -11.27 30.92 -33.70
N GLY A 16 -10.28 30.52 -34.50
CA GLY A 16 -9.72 29.18 -34.50
C GLY A 16 -9.26 28.80 -33.10
N PHE A 17 -9.82 27.72 -32.59
CA PHE A 17 -9.27 27.03 -31.43
C PHE A 17 -8.20 26.08 -31.97
N SER A 18 -6.97 26.57 -32.13
CA SER A 18 -5.82 25.69 -32.25
C SER A 18 -5.54 25.14 -30.86
N THR A 19 -6.01 23.92 -30.59
CA THR A 19 -5.46 23.13 -29.50
C THR A 19 -4.04 22.76 -29.92
N GLU A 20 -3.05 23.57 -29.55
CA GLU A 20 -1.70 23.03 -29.38
C GLU A 20 -1.82 21.98 -28.29
N LEU A 21 -1.82 20.71 -28.68
CA LEU A 21 -1.44 19.62 -27.78
C LEU A 21 0.06 19.77 -27.55
N THR A 22 0.42 20.73 -26.69
CA THR A 22 1.71 20.78 -26.05
C THR A 22 1.79 19.52 -25.21
N ASP A 23 2.54 18.53 -25.69
CA ASP A 23 2.90 17.34 -24.95
C ASP A 23 3.66 17.80 -23.70
N THR A 24 2.95 17.92 -22.58
CA THR A 24 3.46 18.48 -21.31
C THR A 24 4.41 17.53 -20.57
N LEU A 25 5.05 16.59 -21.25
CA LEU A 25 6.15 15.82 -20.69
C LEU A 25 7.49 16.45 -21.08
N GLU A 26 7.81 17.57 -20.42
CA GLU A 26 9.15 18.16 -20.41
C GLU A 26 10.07 17.29 -19.54
N VAL A 27 10.42 16.10 -20.03
CA VAL A 27 11.47 15.26 -19.46
C VAL A 27 12.37 14.81 -20.59
N ALA A 28 13.67 15.11 -20.48
CA ALA A 28 14.67 14.63 -21.43
C ALA A 28 14.55 13.11 -21.59
N PRO A 29 14.55 12.55 -22.82
CA PRO A 29 14.42 11.12 -23.06
C PRO A 29 15.71 10.42 -22.67
N ASN A 30 15.96 10.31 -21.37
CA ASN A 30 16.99 9.44 -20.83
C ASN A 30 16.28 8.15 -20.39
N VAL A 31 16.82 7.02 -20.81
CA VAL A 31 16.23 5.70 -20.56
C VAL A 31 16.12 5.41 -19.05
N ASP A 32 17.00 6.00 -18.26
CA ASP A 32 17.06 5.83 -16.81
C ASP A 32 15.87 6.49 -16.09
N SER A 33 15.40 7.65 -16.54
CA SER A 33 14.27 8.38 -15.95
C SER A 33 12.93 7.78 -16.37
N VAL A 34 12.82 7.30 -17.61
CA VAL A 34 11.64 6.55 -18.07
C VAL A 34 11.53 5.24 -17.31
N TYR A 35 12.65 4.53 -17.12
CA TYR A 35 12.69 3.30 -16.33
C TYR A 35 12.39 3.55 -14.85
N ALA A 36 12.98 4.58 -14.23
CA ALA A 36 12.69 4.96 -12.86
C ALA A 36 11.21 5.30 -12.65
N HIS A 37 10.60 6.08 -13.56
CA HIS A 37 9.17 6.37 -13.52
C HIS A 37 8.29 5.14 -13.77
N TYR A 38 8.71 4.23 -14.64
CA TYR A 38 7.99 2.97 -14.87
C TYR A 38 8.03 2.07 -13.62
N VAL A 39 9.20 1.90 -13.00
CA VAL A 39 9.33 1.13 -11.75
C VAL A 39 8.50 1.77 -10.63
N GLN A 40 8.59 3.10 -10.47
CA GLN A 40 7.84 3.83 -9.45
C GLN A 40 6.32 3.80 -9.66
N SER A 41 5.85 3.73 -10.92
CA SER A 41 4.42 3.60 -11.23
C SER A 41 3.89 2.17 -11.14
N GLN A 42 4.78 1.17 -11.13
CA GLN A 42 4.44 -0.27 -11.09
C GLN A 42 4.69 -0.92 -9.73
N GLU A 43 5.35 -0.24 -8.79
CA GLU A 43 5.39 -0.68 -7.38
C GLU A 43 3.96 -0.66 -6.82
N SER A 44 3.33 -1.83 -6.78
CA SER A 44 2.07 -1.97 -6.04
C SER A 44 2.38 -1.68 -4.58
N GLU A 45 1.80 -0.61 -4.03
CA GLU A 45 1.98 -0.17 -2.63
C GLU A 45 1.71 -1.30 -1.60
N VAL A 46 1.02 -2.35 -2.03
CA VAL A 46 0.69 -3.54 -1.25
C VAL A 46 1.05 -4.83 -1.98
N PHE A 47 1.46 -5.86 -1.23
CA PHE A 47 1.74 -7.21 -1.74
C PHE A 47 0.99 -8.28 -0.94
N LYS A 48 0.94 -9.51 -1.47
CA LYS A 48 0.36 -10.66 -0.75
C LYS A 48 1.26 -11.04 0.42
N GLY A 49 0.79 -10.80 1.64
CA GLY A 49 1.45 -11.18 2.88
C GLY A 49 0.46 -11.68 3.91
N PHE A 50 0.81 -11.55 5.18
CA PHE A 50 0.07 -12.08 6.31
C PHE A 50 -0.17 -11.00 7.36
N THR A 51 -1.30 -11.09 8.05
CA THR A 51 -1.62 -10.28 9.23
C THR A 51 -2.17 -11.20 10.31
N ILE A 52 -2.25 -10.72 11.55
CA ILE A 52 -2.93 -11.46 12.62
C ILE A 52 -4.30 -10.81 12.83
N GLN A 53 -5.36 -11.62 12.73
CA GLN A 53 -6.72 -11.19 13.03
C GLN A 53 -6.98 -11.40 14.52
N LEU A 54 -7.41 -10.34 15.22
CA LEU A 54 -7.74 -10.38 16.65
C LEU A 54 -9.23 -10.52 16.92
N PHE A 55 -10.08 -10.07 15.99
CA PHE A 55 -11.54 -10.01 16.20
C PHE A 55 -12.32 -10.01 14.89
N SER A 56 -13.54 -10.53 14.94
CA SER A 56 -14.56 -10.44 13.88
C SER A 56 -15.95 -10.33 14.51
N GLY A 57 -16.66 -9.22 14.32
CA GLY A 57 -18.00 -9.02 14.89
C GLY A 57 -18.57 -7.63 14.63
N ASP A 58 -19.28 -7.05 15.59
CA ASP A 58 -19.87 -5.72 15.47
C ASP A 58 -18.85 -4.58 15.60
N ARG A 59 -19.28 -3.37 15.21
CA ARG A 59 -18.45 -2.15 15.19
C ARG A 59 -17.95 -1.77 16.59
N ASP A 60 -18.81 -1.86 17.60
CA ASP A 60 -18.49 -1.37 18.94
C ASP A 60 -17.44 -2.25 19.60
N ASN A 61 -17.59 -3.57 19.49
CA ASN A 61 -16.59 -4.51 19.99
C ASN A 61 -15.28 -4.45 19.19
N ALA A 62 -15.32 -4.23 17.87
CA ALA A 62 -14.11 -3.98 17.09
C ALA A 62 -13.34 -2.74 17.58
N ASN A 63 -14.04 -1.66 17.91
CA ASN A 63 -13.44 -0.44 18.46
C ASN A 63 -12.87 -0.65 19.87
N LYS A 64 -13.53 -1.44 20.72
CA LYS A 64 -12.99 -1.83 22.04
C LYS A 64 -11.71 -2.65 21.90
N VAL A 65 -11.67 -3.59 20.97
CA VAL A 65 -10.46 -4.38 20.68
C VAL A 65 -9.33 -3.47 20.22
N ARG A 66 -9.59 -2.54 19.29
CA ARG A 66 -8.59 -1.53 18.88
C ARG A 66 -8.07 -0.72 20.06
N ALA A 67 -8.96 -0.22 20.92
CA ALA A 67 -8.56 0.55 22.11
C ALA A 67 -7.70 -0.28 23.08
N LYS A 68 -8.04 -1.57 23.27
CA LYS A 68 -7.23 -2.50 24.06
C LYS A 68 -5.82 -2.66 23.48
N VAL A 69 -5.70 -2.82 22.15
CA VAL A 69 -4.38 -2.91 21.48
C VAL A 69 -3.54 -1.65 21.74
N VAL A 70 -4.12 -0.47 21.58
CA VAL A 70 -3.44 0.81 21.85
C VAL A 70 -3.00 0.90 23.32
N GLY A 71 -3.87 0.50 24.26
CA GLY A 71 -3.55 0.50 25.69
C GLY A 71 -2.43 -0.47 26.08
N LEU A 72 -2.18 -1.52 25.30
CA LEU A 72 -1.06 -2.45 25.51
C LEU A 72 0.28 -1.90 24.98
N GLY A 73 0.26 -0.86 24.14
CA GLY A 73 1.48 -0.30 23.54
C GLY A 73 2.21 -1.24 22.58
N LEU A 74 1.54 -2.29 22.09
CA LEU A 74 2.15 -3.34 21.24
C LEU A 74 2.08 -3.05 19.74
N GLY A 75 1.49 -1.91 19.35
CA GLY A 75 1.41 -1.48 17.96
C GLY A 75 0.04 -0.91 17.58
N GLU A 76 -0.18 -0.79 16.28
CA GLU A 76 -1.43 -0.27 15.71
C GLU A 76 -2.37 -1.40 15.29
N ALA A 77 -3.67 -1.22 15.54
CA ALA A 77 -4.72 -2.12 15.08
C ALA A 77 -5.58 -1.46 13.99
N ARG A 78 -5.71 -2.16 12.85
CA ARG A 78 -6.51 -1.74 11.70
C ARG A 78 -7.91 -2.36 11.78
N VAL A 79 -8.94 -1.52 11.75
CA VAL A 79 -10.35 -1.97 11.71
C VAL A 79 -10.85 -1.92 10.27
N ILE A 80 -11.26 -3.06 9.72
CA ILE A 80 -11.75 -3.17 8.34
C ILE A 80 -13.18 -3.72 8.36
N TYR A 81 -14.08 -3.08 7.62
CA TYR A 81 -15.42 -3.61 7.41
C TYR A 81 -15.40 -4.63 6.27
N LYS A 82 -15.78 -5.88 6.58
CA LYS A 82 -15.99 -6.95 5.60
C LYS A 82 -17.34 -7.60 5.90
N ALA A 83 -18.35 -7.18 5.14
CA ALA A 83 -19.74 -7.54 5.38
C ALA A 83 -19.91 -9.05 5.71
N PRO A 84 -20.66 -9.39 6.76
CA PRO A 84 -21.41 -8.49 7.65
C PRO A 84 -20.61 -7.88 8.80
N ASN A 85 -19.33 -8.26 8.99
CA ASN A 85 -18.59 -8.02 10.22
C ASN A 85 -17.48 -6.96 10.09
N PHE A 86 -17.14 -6.35 11.22
CA PHE A 86 -15.90 -5.60 11.43
C PHE A 86 -14.80 -6.55 11.87
N LYS A 87 -13.66 -6.45 11.21
CA LYS A 87 -12.45 -7.23 11.50
C LYS A 87 -11.38 -6.33 12.06
N VAL A 88 -10.63 -6.83 13.03
CA VAL A 88 -9.48 -6.13 13.59
C VAL A 88 -8.22 -6.91 13.27
N TYR A 89 -7.32 -6.26 12.55
CA TYR A 89 -6.03 -6.80 12.14
C TYR A 89 -4.90 -6.04 12.79
N ILE A 90 -3.77 -6.72 12.97
CA ILE A 90 -2.51 -6.14 13.43
C ILE A 90 -1.35 -6.63 12.55
N GLY A 91 -0.31 -5.81 12.53
CA GLY A 91 0.93 -6.13 11.87
C GLY A 91 0.79 -6.31 10.36
N SER A 92 1.92 -6.57 9.74
CA SER A 92 2.04 -6.88 8.33
C SER A 92 3.30 -7.72 8.21
N PHE A 93 3.18 -8.92 7.64
CA PHE A 93 4.26 -9.89 7.64
C PHE A 93 4.46 -10.43 6.23
N PRO A 94 5.69 -10.44 5.72
CA PRO A 94 5.95 -10.96 4.38
C PRO A 94 5.76 -12.49 4.33
N THR A 95 6.00 -13.19 5.44
CA THR A 95 5.92 -14.65 5.52
C THR A 95 5.02 -15.11 6.66
N ILE A 96 4.43 -16.30 6.49
CA ILE A 96 3.60 -16.93 7.52
C ILE A 96 4.38 -17.23 8.80
N LEU A 97 5.65 -17.62 8.69
CA LEU A 97 6.49 -17.94 9.84
C LEU A 97 6.69 -16.72 10.75
N MET A 98 6.94 -15.55 10.15
CA MET A 98 7.06 -14.30 10.92
C MET A 98 5.74 -13.94 11.61
N ALA A 99 4.61 -14.11 10.91
CA ALA A 99 3.29 -13.86 11.48
C ALA A 99 2.95 -14.81 12.63
N GLU A 100 3.25 -16.11 12.51
CA GLU A 100 3.01 -17.09 13.55
C GLU A 100 3.91 -16.87 14.77
N HIS A 101 5.19 -16.56 14.56
CA HIS A 101 6.10 -16.21 15.65
C HIS A 101 5.59 -14.98 16.42
N GLU A 102 5.14 -13.96 15.70
CA GLU A 102 4.56 -12.77 16.30
C GLU A 102 3.27 -13.09 17.06
N ARG A 103 2.41 -13.94 16.50
CA ARG A 103 1.11 -14.32 17.09
C ARG A 103 1.26 -14.89 18.51
N LEU A 104 2.36 -15.58 18.81
CA LEU A 104 2.63 -16.09 20.16
C LEU A 104 2.57 -15.00 21.23
N ARG A 105 3.04 -13.78 20.92
CA ARG A 105 2.96 -12.63 21.85
C ARG A 105 1.55 -12.07 21.99
N TRP A 106 0.70 -12.26 20.99
CA TRP A 106 -0.68 -11.76 21.00
C TRP A 106 -1.64 -12.71 21.68
N LEU A 107 -1.35 -14.02 21.68
CA LEU A 107 -2.19 -15.05 22.30
C LEU A 107 -2.43 -14.84 23.80
N MET A 108 -1.50 -14.21 24.51
CA MET A 108 -1.68 -13.90 25.94
C MET A 108 -2.80 -12.87 26.20
N TYR A 109 -3.12 -12.03 25.21
CA TYR A 109 -4.14 -10.98 25.32
C TYR A 109 -5.40 -11.27 24.49
N PHE A 110 -5.24 -12.02 23.41
CA PHE A 110 -6.27 -12.37 22.42
C PHE A 110 -6.12 -13.86 22.07
N PRO A 111 -6.71 -14.78 22.87
CA PRO A 111 -6.53 -16.22 22.68
C PRO A 111 -7.09 -16.73 21.34
N ASP A 112 -8.08 -16.03 20.78
CA ASP A 112 -8.69 -16.36 19.49
C ASP A 112 -7.93 -15.76 18.29
N ALA A 113 -6.74 -15.19 18.51
CA ALA A 113 -5.94 -14.59 17.44
C ALA A 113 -5.40 -15.67 16.49
N PHE A 114 -5.49 -15.40 15.19
CA PHE A 114 -5.00 -16.29 14.13
C PHE A 114 -4.37 -15.53 12.96
N VAL A 115 -3.44 -16.19 12.25
CA VAL A 115 -2.79 -15.64 11.06
C VAL A 115 -3.71 -15.76 9.85
N VAL A 116 -3.77 -14.71 9.02
CA VAL A 116 -4.55 -14.69 7.78
C VAL A 116 -3.76 -14.02 6.66
N GLN A 117 -3.88 -14.56 5.44
CA GLN A 117 -3.28 -13.98 4.25
C GLN A 117 -4.08 -12.76 3.79
N THR A 118 -3.40 -11.62 3.58
CA THR A 118 -4.02 -10.35 3.15
C THR A 118 -3.08 -9.57 2.21
N LEU A 119 -3.55 -8.41 1.74
CA LEU A 119 -2.67 -7.42 1.11
C LEU A 119 -2.07 -6.52 2.20
N VAL A 120 -0.75 -6.54 2.31
CA VAL A 120 0.03 -5.78 3.29
C VAL A 120 0.95 -4.77 2.60
N PRO A 121 1.23 -3.60 3.19
CA PRO A 121 2.13 -2.63 2.60
C PRO A 121 3.55 -3.21 2.46
N LEU A 122 4.27 -2.82 1.42
CA LEU A 122 5.69 -3.12 1.28
C LEU A 122 6.48 -2.50 2.43
N TYR A 123 7.23 -3.32 3.16
CA TYR A 123 8.28 -2.80 4.04
C TYR A 123 9.45 -2.36 3.16
N PRO A 124 9.99 -1.14 3.34
CA PRO A 124 11.26 -0.79 2.73
C PRO A 124 12.30 -1.80 3.19
N ILE A 125 13.01 -2.41 2.24
CA ILE A 125 14.21 -3.15 2.58
C ILE A 125 15.23 -2.10 3.01
N GLU A 126 15.49 -1.98 4.30
CA GLU A 126 16.62 -1.20 4.80
C GLU A 126 17.89 -1.91 4.35
N PHE A 127 18.49 -1.46 3.25
CA PHE A 127 19.81 -1.94 2.87
C PHE A 127 20.79 -1.52 3.97
N PRO A 128 21.59 -2.45 4.51
CA PRO A 128 22.64 -2.08 5.45
C PRO A 128 23.50 -0.97 4.83
N SER A 129 23.60 0.15 5.55
CA SER A 129 24.52 1.24 5.24
C SER A 129 25.92 0.69 4.95
N ALA A 130 26.69 1.34 4.07
CA ALA A 130 28.04 0.92 3.71
C ALA A 130 28.95 0.60 4.92
N ALA A 131 28.70 1.21 6.09
CA ALA A 131 29.41 0.91 7.33
C ALA A 131 29.20 -0.52 7.88
N ALA A 132 28.10 -1.19 7.53
CA ALA A 132 27.83 -2.58 7.92
C ALA A 132 28.38 -3.61 6.91
N GLN A 133 28.83 -3.18 5.73
CA GLN A 133 29.47 -4.05 4.74
C GLN A 133 30.92 -4.41 5.16
N ASP A 134 31.57 -3.54 5.91
CA ASP A 134 32.92 -3.75 6.47
C ASP A 134 32.96 -4.92 7.49
N SER A 135 31.80 -5.28 8.05
CA SER A 135 31.65 -6.41 8.98
C SER A 135 31.47 -7.76 8.26
N LEU A 136 31.27 -7.77 6.94
CA LEU A 136 31.10 -8.97 6.12
C LEU A 136 32.40 -9.42 5.45
N ILE A 137 33.52 -8.80 5.79
CA ILE A 137 34.85 -9.30 5.41
C ILE A 137 35.06 -10.60 6.22
N ALA A 138 34.92 -11.74 5.55
CA ALA A 138 35.29 -13.03 6.13
C ALA A 138 36.74 -12.93 6.64
N PRO A 139 37.07 -13.45 7.84
CA PRO A 139 38.44 -13.49 8.28
C PRO A 139 39.26 -14.21 7.20
N GLU A 140 40.27 -13.51 6.69
CA GLU A 140 41.19 -14.05 5.70
C GLU A 140 41.72 -15.38 6.27
N ASP A 141 41.41 -16.47 5.57
CA ASP A 141 41.86 -17.81 5.90
C ASP A 141 43.37 -17.77 6.11
N SER A 142 43.78 -17.93 7.38
CA SER A 142 45.15 -17.91 7.83
C SER A 142 45.94 -19.02 7.14
N ARG A 143 46.44 -18.74 5.94
CA ARG A 143 47.44 -19.59 5.30
C ARG A 143 48.78 -19.34 5.97
N GLU A 144 49.11 -20.16 6.98
CA GLU A 144 50.45 -20.74 7.19
C GLU A 144 50.34 -22.11 7.86
#